data_AF-A0A2E6H448-F1
#
_entry.id   AF-A0A2E6H448-F1
#
_cell.length_a   1.000
_cell.length_b   1.000
_cell.length_c   1.000
_cell.angle_alpha   90.00
_cell.angle_beta   90.00
_cell.angle_gamma   90.00
#
_symmetry.space_group_name_H-M   'P 1'
#
loop_
_entity.id
_entity.type
_entity.pdbx_description
1 polymer ?
#
loop_
_entity_poly.entity_id
_entity_poly.type
_entity_poly.pdbx_seq_one_letter_code
_entity_poly.pdbx_strand_id
1 'polypeptide(L)'
;MIKQRLGLGQSLKRFFLLFKSPQFLGLTIIGNTFIVFLSIVFYMAEAHENYLITDWLDALWFSFATVTTVGYGDIVPMTTAGKVIGIFSMLIGTGLFATYTALFANALLGREFRMMDRKMRVIKKNVEGLKEDISEEEEELLEVIETLKDQIESLEKKINRK
;
A
#
# COMPACT_ATOMS: atom_id res chain seq x y z
N MET A 1 7.65 21.82 -23.16
CA MET A 1 8.58 21.83 -22.00
C MET A 1 8.03 22.54 -20.74
N ILE A 2 6.88 23.23 -20.77
CA ILE A 2 6.37 24.05 -19.63
C ILE A 2 5.49 23.26 -18.63
N LYS A 3 4.91 22.11 -19.01
CA LYS A 3 4.03 21.31 -18.12
C LYS A 3 4.74 20.62 -16.95
N GLN A 4 6.07 20.49 -16.96
CA GLN A 4 6.81 19.73 -15.95
C GLN A 4 7.02 20.51 -14.63
N ARG A 5 7.05 21.85 -14.66
CA ARG A 5 7.26 22.67 -13.44
C ARG A 5 6.02 22.76 -12.52
N LEU A 6 4.82 22.43 -13.02
CA LEU A 6 3.57 22.50 -12.28
C LEU A 6 3.30 21.27 -11.38
N GLY A 7 3.93 20.12 -11.65
CA GLY A 7 3.75 18.90 -10.86
C GLY A 7 4.43 18.97 -9.49
N LEU A 8 5.64 19.53 -9.43
CA LEU A 8 6.47 19.55 -8.22
C LEU A 8 5.83 20.37 -7.09
N GLY A 9 5.28 21.54 -7.41
CA GLY A 9 4.60 22.39 -6.43
C GLY A 9 3.33 21.76 -5.84
N GLN A 10 2.60 20.97 -6.64
CA GLN A 10 1.43 20.24 -6.13
C GLN A 10 1.82 19.09 -5.20
N SER A 11 2.87 18.35 -5.52
CA SER A 11 3.37 17.27 -4.67
C SER A 11 3.92 17.79 -3.35
N LEU A 12 4.68 18.89 -3.37
CA LEU A 12 5.14 19.59 -2.16
C LEU A 12 3.97 20.07 -1.30
N LYS A 13 2.95 20.69 -1.90
CA LYS A 13 1.75 21.11 -1.16
C LYS A 13 1.04 19.93 -0.49
N ARG A 14 0.94 18.78 -1.15
CA ARG A 14 0.33 17.56 -0.58
C ARG A 14 1.15 16.99 0.57
N PHE A 15 2.47 17.00 0.45
CA PHE A 15 3.37 16.60 1.52
C PHE A 15 3.14 17.45 2.78
N PHE A 16 3.09 18.78 2.66
CA PHE A 16 2.79 19.66 3.80
C PHE A 16 1.34 19.53 4.31
N LEU A 17 0.38 19.18 3.44
CA LEU A 17 -1.00 18.90 3.86
C LEU A 17 -1.13 17.60 4.68
N LEU A 18 -0.25 16.61 4.45
CA LEU A 18 -0.23 15.39 5.25
C LEU A 18 0.09 15.67 6.72
N PHE A 19 0.99 16.62 7.02
CA PHE A 19 1.27 17.04 8.40
C PHE A 19 0.06 17.64 9.12
N LYS A 20 -0.93 18.15 8.38
CA LYS A 20 -2.20 18.64 8.95
C LYS A 20 -3.31 17.58 8.94
N SER A 21 -3.05 16.38 8.41
CA SER A 21 -4.07 15.33 8.34
C SER A 21 -4.33 14.75 9.73
N PRO A 22 -5.59 14.50 10.12
CA PRO A 22 -5.92 13.88 11.41
C PRO A 22 -5.29 12.50 11.59
N GLN A 23 -5.14 11.75 10.50
CA GLN A 23 -4.52 10.42 10.51
C GLN A 23 -3.03 10.50 10.88
N PHE A 24 -2.28 11.42 10.27
CA PHE A 24 -0.88 11.63 10.58
C PHE A 24 -0.69 12.15 12.01
N LEU A 25 -1.49 13.15 12.42
CA LEU A 25 -1.48 13.68 13.78
C LEU A 25 -1.80 12.60 14.82
N GLY A 26 -2.86 11.83 14.60
CA GLY A 26 -3.25 10.72 15.47
C GLY A 26 -2.15 9.67 15.60
N LEU A 27 -1.59 9.22 14.47
CA LEU A 27 -0.48 8.26 14.47
C LEU A 27 0.76 8.81 15.19
N THR A 28 1.08 10.09 14.99
CA THR A 28 2.21 10.75 15.64
C THR A 28 2.02 10.83 17.14
N ILE A 29 0.85 11.26 17.61
CA ILE A 29 0.55 11.37 19.04
C ILE A 29 0.55 9.99 19.70
N ILE A 30 -0.15 9.01 19.10
CA ILE A 30 -0.24 7.65 19.62
C ILE A 30 1.15 6.98 19.63
N GLY A 31 1.89 7.09 18.53
CA GLY A 31 3.23 6.51 18.41
C GLY A 31 4.22 7.08 19.43
N ASN A 32 4.28 8.40 19.59
CA ASN A 32 5.18 9.02 20.57
C ASN A 32 4.74 8.75 22.01
N THR A 33 3.43 8.74 22.29
CA THR A 33 2.92 8.35 23.62
C THR A 33 3.32 6.91 23.95
N PHE A 34 3.25 6.02 22.97
CA PHE A 34 3.66 4.63 23.14
C PHE A 34 5.18 4.48 23.36
N ILE A 35 6.01 5.27 22.66
CA ILE A 35 7.47 5.31 22.90
C ILE A 35 7.77 5.75 24.33
N VAL A 36 7.11 6.79 24.82
CA VAL A 36 7.28 7.26 26.22
C VAL A 36 6.83 6.18 27.20
N PHE A 37 5.73 5.48 26.93
CA PHE A 37 5.28 4.37 27.76
C PHE A 37 6.32 3.23 27.80
N LEU A 38 6.85 2.81 26.64
CA LEU A 38 7.90 1.80 26.57
C LEU A 38 9.17 2.23 27.32
N SER A 39 9.54 3.50 27.22
CA SER A 39 10.68 4.08 27.95
C SER A 39 10.50 3.96 29.46
N ILE A 40 9.32 4.27 30.00
CA ILE A 40 9.04 4.13 31.43
C ILE A 40 9.15 2.67 31.85
N VAL A 41 8.52 1.75 31.10
CA VAL A 41 8.56 0.31 31.41
C VAL A 41 9.98 -0.25 31.32
N PHE A 42 10.76 0.20 30.33
CA PHE A 42 12.17 -0.16 30.18
C PHE A 42 13.02 0.35 31.34
N TYR A 43 12.83 1.63 31.72
CA TYR A 43 13.52 2.22 32.87
C TYR A 43 13.23 1.43 34.15
N MET A 44 11.97 1.09 34.42
CA MET A 44 11.59 0.27 35.57
C MET A 44 12.25 -1.12 35.58
N ALA A 45 12.48 -1.71 34.41
CA ALA A 45 13.09 -3.04 34.28
C ALA A 45 14.62 -3.02 34.40
N GLU A 46 15.28 -1.91 34.05
CA GLU A 46 16.74 -1.87 33.87
C GLU A 46 17.46 -0.92 34.85
N ALA A 47 16.80 0.11 35.40
CA ALA A 47 17.47 1.19 36.15
C ALA A 47 18.28 0.73 37.38
N HIS A 48 17.97 -0.43 37.95
CA HIS A 48 18.68 -0.96 39.12
C HIS A 48 19.85 -1.88 38.76
N GLU A 49 19.83 -2.50 37.59
CA GLU A 49 20.78 -3.55 37.18
C GLU A 49 21.74 -3.06 36.08
N ASN A 50 21.33 -2.05 35.32
CA ASN A 50 22.03 -1.58 34.14
C ASN A 50 22.76 -0.27 34.43
N TYR A 51 24.09 -0.35 34.58
CA TYR A 51 24.93 0.82 34.84
C TYR A 51 25.00 1.82 33.67
N LEU A 52 24.50 1.47 32.48
CA LEU A 52 24.39 2.37 31.34
C LEU A 52 23.19 3.32 31.45
N ILE A 53 22.29 3.09 32.40
CA ILE A 53 21.09 3.90 32.62
C ILE A 53 21.28 4.67 33.92
N THR A 54 21.50 5.97 33.80
CA THR A 54 21.70 6.88 34.95
C THR A 54 20.44 7.65 35.30
N ASP A 55 19.65 8.03 34.29
CA ASP A 55 18.38 8.71 34.45
C ASP A 55 17.29 8.17 33.50
N TRP A 56 16.09 8.74 33.59
CA TRP A 56 14.97 8.32 32.75
C TRP A 56 15.15 8.74 31.27
N LEU A 57 15.98 9.74 30.99
CA LEU A 57 16.26 10.19 29.62
C LEU A 57 17.10 9.16 28.87
N ASP A 58 17.97 8.42 29.57
CA ASP A 58 18.73 7.29 28.99
C ASP A 58 17.78 6.18 28.48
N ALA A 59 16.76 5.85 29.25
CA ALA A 59 15.74 4.89 28.82
C ALA A 59 14.85 5.43 27.67
N LEU A 60 14.59 6.74 27.66
CA LEU A 60 13.89 7.41 26.56
C LEU A 60 14.72 7.36 25.28
N TRP A 61 16.02 7.67 25.39
CA TRP A 61 16.99 7.60 24.30
C TRP A 61 17.06 6.19 23.71
N PHE A 62 17.21 5.17 24.55
CA PHE A 62 17.17 3.77 24.11
C PHE A 62 15.87 3.45 23.35
N SER A 63 14.73 3.87 23.89
CA SER A 63 13.43 3.58 23.30
C SER A 63 13.26 4.26 21.93
N PHE A 64 13.67 5.52 21.80
CA PHE A 64 13.69 6.21 20.50
C PHE A 64 14.64 5.53 19.52
N ALA A 65 15.89 5.26 19.92
CA ALA A 65 16.88 4.61 19.05
C ALA A 65 16.40 3.22 18.58
N THR A 66 15.74 2.46 19.44
CA THR A 66 15.25 1.12 19.16
C THR A 66 13.99 1.15 18.27
N VAL A 67 12.98 1.95 18.64
CA VAL A 67 11.72 2.05 17.87
C VAL A 67 11.95 2.65 16.49
N THR A 68 12.92 3.55 16.36
CA THR A 68 13.33 4.12 15.07
C THR A 68 14.29 3.26 14.29
N THR A 69 14.64 2.07 14.79
CA THR A 69 15.57 1.12 14.17
C THR A 69 16.99 1.68 13.95
N VAL A 70 17.34 2.80 14.60
CA VAL A 70 18.68 3.40 14.53
C VAL A 70 19.67 2.56 15.33
N GLY A 71 19.32 2.21 16.56
CA GLY A 71 20.06 1.25 17.40
C GLY A 71 21.56 1.54 17.55
N TYR A 72 21.93 2.69 18.12
CA TYR A 72 23.33 3.08 18.32
C TYR A 72 24.17 2.04 19.09
N GLY A 73 23.54 1.29 20.01
CA GLY A 73 24.18 0.22 20.78
C GLY A 73 24.99 0.71 21.98
N ASP A 74 24.87 1.99 22.31
CA ASP A 74 25.42 2.63 23.51
C ASP A 74 24.65 2.25 24.79
N ILE A 75 23.35 2.03 24.69
CA ILE A 75 22.51 1.45 25.75
C ILE A 75 21.89 0.16 25.22
N VAL A 76 22.03 -0.91 25.98
CA VAL A 76 21.46 -2.24 25.67
C VAL A 76 20.87 -2.88 26.93
N PRO A 77 19.79 -3.67 26.80
CA PRO A 77 19.19 -4.35 27.95
C PRO A 77 20.12 -5.42 28.52
N MET A 78 20.33 -5.37 29.83
CA MET A 78 21.11 -6.37 30.57
C MET A 78 20.20 -7.42 31.20
N THR A 79 18.98 -7.04 31.60
CA THR A 79 18.01 -7.94 32.23
C THR A 79 17.21 -8.74 31.20
N THR A 80 16.71 -9.90 31.60
CA THR A 80 15.79 -10.69 30.76
C THR A 80 14.51 -9.92 30.45
N ALA A 81 13.97 -9.17 31.43
CA ALA A 81 12.77 -8.36 31.23
C ALA A 81 13.00 -7.23 30.21
N GLY A 82 14.11 -6.49 30.33
CA GLY A 82 14.46 -5.44 29.37
C GLY A 82 14.72 -5.98 27.97
N LYS A 83 15.30 -7.19 27.83
CA LYS A 83 15.44 -7.87 26.52
C LYS A 83 14.09 -8.15 25.88
N VAL A 84 13.13 -8.68 26.66
CA VAL A 84 11.76 -8.93 26.18
C VAL A 84 11.09 -7.62 25.75
N ILE A 85 11.18 -6.56 26.58
CA ILE A 85 10.66 -5.23 26.24
C ILE A 85 11.30 -4.72 24.95
N GLY A 86 12.62 -4.83 24.81
CA GLY A 86 13.36 -4.43 23.60
C GLY A 86 12.87 -5.14 22.33
N ILE A 87 12.64 -6.46 22.40
CA ILE A 87 12.10 -7.23 21.26
C ILE A 87 10.73 -6.70 20.84
N PHE A 88 9.82 -6.45 21.79
CA PHE A 88 8.52 -5.87 21.47
C PHE A 88 8.64 -4.45 20.90
N SER A 89 9.53 -3.62 21.46
CA SER A 89 9.81 -2.27 20.94
C SER A 89 10.27 -2.29 19.48
N MET A 90 11.12 -3.26 19.10
CA MET A 90 11.59 -3.42 17.70
C MET A 90 10.46 -3.81 16.76
N LEU A 91 9.61 -4.78 17.15
CA LEU A 91 8.47 -5.22 16.34
C LEU A 91 7.46 -4.09 16.11
N ILE A 92 7.13 -3.35 17.17
CA ILE A 92 6.17 -2.25 17.11
C ILE A 92 6.75 -1.07 16.32
N GLY A 93 8.02 -0.74 16.53
CA GLY A 93 8.71 0.31 15.79
C GLY A 93 8.74 0.06 14.29
N THR A 94 9.02 -1.18 13.88
CA THR A 94 8.96 -1.57 12.45
C THR A 94 7.57 -1.34 11.87
N GLY A 95 6.51 -1.71 12.59
CA GLY A 95 5.13 -1.48 12.18
C GLY A 95 4.75 0.01 12.08
N LEU A 96 5.24 0.82 13.03
CA LEU A 96 5.03 2.26 13.03
C LEU A 96 5.69 2.93 11.81
N PHE A 97 6.94 2.55 11.49
CA PHE A 97 7.66 3.04 10.31
C PHE A 97 7.03 2.60 8.99
N ALA A 98 6.57 1.35 8.90
CA ALA A 98 5.82 0.87 7.75
C ALA A 98 4.55 1.72 7.51
N THR A 99 3.84 2.06 8.59
CA THR A 99 2.63 2.90 8.53
C THR A 99 2.96 4.33 8.08
N TYR A 100 4.01 4.95 8.62
CA TYR A 100 4.47 6.27 8.15
C TYR A 100 4.81 6.23 6.66
N THR A 101 5.54 5.21 6.23
CA THR A 101 5.95 5.04 4.83
C THR A 101 4.74 4.92 3.92
N ALA A 102 3.73 4.13 4.31
CA ALA A 102 2.48 3.98 3.57
C ALA A 102 1.68 5.30 3.49
N LEU A 103 1.65 6.10 4.58
CA LEU A 103 1.01 7.41 4.57
C LEU A 103 1.70 8.38 3.60
N PHE A 104 3.03 8.44 3.64
CA PHE A 104 3.81 9.26 2.69
C PHE A 104 3.61 8.81 1.25
N ALA A 105 3.68 7.49 1.00
CA ALA A 105 3.44 6.91 -0.31
C ALA A 105 2.04 7.26 -0.84
N ASN A 106 1.00 7.17 -0.01
CA ASN A 106 -0.37 7.54 -0.40
C ASN A 106 -0.51 9.05 -0.66
N ALA A 107 0.16 9.91 0.10
CA ALA A 107 0.12 11.35 -0.14
C ALA A 107 0.76 11.75 -1.48
N LEU A 108 1.85 11.08 -1.86
CA LEU A 108 2.58 11.35 -3.09
C LEU A 108 1.90 10.67 -4.30
N LEU A 109 1.65 9.36 -4.20
CA LEU A 109 1.24 8.50 -5.32
C LEU A 109 -0.25 8.14 -5.33
N GLY A 110 -0.98 8.38 -4.25
CA GLY A 110 -2.36 7.89 -4.11
C GLY A 110 -3.33 8.42 -5.18
N ARG A 111 -3.08 9.60 -5.77
CA ARG A 111 -3.88 10.08 -6.92
C ARG A 111 -3.53 9.36 -8.21
N GLU A 112 -2.26 9.04 -8.44
CA GLU A 112 -1.81 8.36 -9.65
C GLU A 112 -2.36 6.94 -9.68
N PHE A 113 -2.28 6.22 -8.57
CA PHE A 113 -2.92 4.91 -8.42
C PHE A 113 -4.44 4.97 -8.65
N ARG A 114 -5.16 5.91 -8.02
CA ARG A 114 -6.61 6.07 -8.25
C ARG A 114 -6.97 6.40 -9.71
N MET A 115 -6.15 7.19 -10.40
CA MET A 115 -6.35 7.48 -11.82
C MET A 115 -6.06 6.26 -12.70
N MET A 116 -5.01 5.51 -12.37
CA MET A 116 -4.65 4.25 -13.04
C MET A 116 -5.79 3.23 -12.93
N ASP A 117 -6.30 3.01 -11.72
CA ASP A 117 -7.42 2.10 -11.45
C ASP A 117 -8.66 2.47 -12.25
N ARG A 118 -8.96 3.78 -12.32
CA ARG A 118 -10.11 4.27 -13.10
C ARG A 118 -9.95 4.00 -14.59
N LYS A 119 -8.75 4.26 -15.15
CA LYS A 119 -8.45 3.95 -16.56
C LYS A 119 -8.54 2.46 -16.83
N MET A 120 -7.99 1.64 -15.93
CA MET A 120 -8.02 0.18 -16.04
C MET A 120 -9.46 -0.35 -16.05
N ARG A 121 -10.35 0.19 -15.23
CA ARG A 121 -11.79 -0.18 -15.25
C ARG A 121 -12.46 0.16 -16.57
N VAL A 122 -12.16 1.32 -17.15
CA VAL A 122 -12.70 1.71 -18.46
C VAL A 122 -12.19 0.79 -19.57
N ILE A 123 -10.89 0.49 -19.57
CA ILE A 123 -10.30 -0.45 -20.53
C ILE A 123 -10.95 -1.82 -20.39
N LYS A 124 -11.12 -2.33 -19.17
CA LYS A 124 -11.78 -3.61 -18.91
C LYS A 124 -13.20 -3.63 -19.46
N LYS A 125 -14.00 -2.58 -19.20
CA LYS A 125 -15.36 -2.45 -19.72
C LYS A 125 -15.39 -2.43 -21.25
N ASN A 126 -14.48 -1.69 -21.88
CA ASN A 126 -14.41 -1.64 -23.34
C ASN A 126 -14.02 -2.99 -23.94
N VAL A 127 -13.07 -3.70 -23.31
CA VAL A 127 -12.66 -5.05 -23.73
C VAL A 127 -13.79 -6.07 -23.54
N GLU A 128 -14.56 -5.95 -22.46
CA GLU A 128 -15.75 -6.79 -22.25
C GLU A 128 -16.82 -6.51 -23.31
N GLY A 129 -17.13 -5.25 -23.61
CA GLY A 129 -18.06 -4.89 -24.69
C GLY A 129 -17.59 -5.39 -26.07
N LEU A 130 -16.31 -5.21 -26.40
CA LEU A 130 -15.73 -5.75 -27.64
C LEU A 130 -15.85 -7.26 -27.75
N LYS A 131 -15.78 -8.00 -26.63
CA LYS A 131 -15.96 -9.45 -26.64
C LYS A 131 -17.42 -9.84 -26.88
N GLU A 132 -18.35 -9.09 -26.31
CA GLU A 132 -19.79 -9.28 -26.56
C GLU A 132 -20.10 -9.01 -28.04
N ASP A 133 -19.65 -7.86 -28.59
CA ASP A 133 -19.85 -7.52 -30.00
C ASP A 133 -19.29 -8.61 -30.94
N ILE A 134 -18.08 -9.13 -30.68
CA ILE A 134 -17.47 -10.21 -31.47
C ILE A 134 -18.29 -11.51 -31.36
N SER A 135 -18.81 -11.84 -30.18
CA SER A 135 -19.61 -13.06 -30.01
C SER A 135 -20.94 -12.99 -30.75
N GLU A 136 -21.58 -11.81 -30.80
CA GLU A 136 -22.80 -11.59 -31.57
C GLU A 136 -22.52 -11.72 -33.07
N GLU A 137 -21.43 -11.12 -33.56
CA GLU A 137 -21.00 -11.24 -34.96
C GLU A 137 -20.67 -12.70 -35.36
N GLU A 138 -20.06 -13.49 -34.46
CA GLU A 138 -19.78 -14.92 -34.69
C GLU A 138 -21.07 -15.75 -34.81
N GLU A 139 -22.10 -15.46 -33.98
CA GLU A 139 -23.40 -16.13 -34.07
C GLU A 139 -24.14 -15.80 -35.38
N GLU A 140 -24.16 -14.54 -35.80
CA GLU A 140 -24.77 -14.13 -37.08
C GLU A 140 -24.08 -14.81 -38.28
N LEU A 141 -22.74 -14.91 -38.26
CA LEU A 141 -21.99 -15.60 -39.31
C LEU A 141 -22.32 -17.10 -39.37
N LEU A 142 -22.50 -17.75 -38.22
CA LEU A 142 -22.91 -19.17 -38.17
C LEU A 142 -24.29 -19.38 -38.79
N GLU A 143 -25.25 -18.49 -38.52
CA GLU A 143 -26.60 -18.55 -39.10
C GLU A 143 -26.59 -18.36 -40.63
N VAL A 144 -25.78 -17.42 -41.13
CA VAL A 144 -25.61 -17.21 -42.58
C VAL A 144 -24.97 -18.43 -43.25
N ILE A 145 -23.94 -19.03 -42.64
CA ILE A 145 -23.29 -20.24 -43.15
C ILE A 145 -24.28 -21.41 -43.22
N GLU A 146 -25.10 -21.60 -42.19
CA GLU A 146 -26.11 -22.66 -42.15
C GLU A 146 -27.15 -22.45 -43.26
N THR A 147 -27.63 -21.22 -43.43
CA THR A 147 -28.58 -20.86 -44.50
C THR A 147 -28.01 -21.11 -45.90
N LEU A 148 -26.75 -20.73 -46.15
CA LEU A 148 -26.09 -20.97 -47.44
C LEU A 148 -25.90 -22.46 -47.72
N LYS A 149 -25.55 -23.23 -46.69
CA LYS A 149 -25.41 -24.70 -46.79
C LYS A 149 -26.73 -25.35 -47.21
N ASP A 150 -27.84 -24.95 -46.58
CA ASP A 150 -29.18 -25.44 -46.92
C ASP A 150 -29.59 -25.09 -48.36
N GLN A 151 -29.27 -23.86 -48.81
CA GLN A 151 -29.54 -23.43 -50.18
C GLN A 151 -28.77 -24.27 -51.20
N ILE A 152 -27.47 -24.52 -50.96
CA ILE A 152 -26.63 -25.37 -51.83
C ILE A 152 -27.20 -26.79 -51.88
N GLU A 153 -27.54 -27.38 -50.73
CA GLU A 153 -28.08 -28.75 -50.69
C GLU A 153 -29.42 -28.87 -51.44
N SER A 154 -30.25 -27.83 -51.37
CA SER A 154 -31.50 -27.76 -52.14
C SER A 154 -31.26 -27.64 -53.65
N LEU A 155 -30.21 -26.93 -54.07
CA LEU A 155 -29.82 -26.78 -55.47
C LEU A 155 -29.23 -28.08 -56.02
N GLU A 156 -28.38 -28.77 -55.27
CA GLU A 156 -27.87 -30.09 -55.62
C GLU A 156 -29.02 -31.08 -55.83
N LYS A 157 -29.99 -31.13 -54.92
CA LYS A 157 -31.21 -31.96 -55.06
C LYS A 157 -32.02 -31.63 -56.32
N LYS A 158 -32.06 -30.36 -56.76
CA LYS A 158 -32.76 -29.94 -57.99
C LYS A 158 -31.98 -30.31 -59.25
N ILE A 159 -30.66 -30.19 -59.24
CA ILE A 159 -29.79 -30.54 -60.37
C ILE A 159 -29.81 -32.06 -60.60
N ASN A 160 -29.69 -32.86 -59.53
CA ASN A 160 -29.63 -34.33 -59.60
C ASN A 160 -30.97 -35.00 -59.96
N ARG A 161 -32.05 -34.22 -60.13
CA ARG A 161 -33.38 -34.67 -60.57
C ARG A 161 -33.65 -34.43 -62.06
N LYS A 162 -32.75 -33.75 -62.78
CA LYS A 162 -32.76 -33.62 -64.24
C LYS A 162 -31.81 -34.63 -64.86
#